data_AF-A0A832HF59-F1
#
_entry.id   AF-A0A832HF59-F1
#
_cell.length_a   1.000
_cell.length_b   1.000
_cell.length_c   1.000
_cell.angle_alpha   90.00
_cell.angle_beta   90.00
_cell.angle_gamma   90.00
#
_symmetry.space_group_name_H-M   'P 1'
#
loop_
_entity.id
_entity.type
_entity.pdbx_description
1 polymer ?
#
loop_
_entity_poly.entity_id
_entity_poly.type
_entity_poly.pdbx_seq_one_letter_code
_entity_poly.pdbx_strand_id
1 'polypeptide(L)'
;MTPQLSSPNSFRKHWPLYATAGVFLLMIIILVLLGRRPFSESGRFLLWIGDHNSAETSQQCFDPYSITHALHGMILYGFFVLVSRRKWSLPLIFFITLCIEAAWEVAENSPFVINRYRNATMALGYTGDTMLNSVCDMISCALGCLLAWRLKWWLSIALAIGSEILLALIIRDNLTLNVIMLLFPIDAIKQWQLGG
;
A
#
# COMPACT_ATOMS: atom_id res chain seq x y z
N MET A 1 -43.41 -26.46 23.28
CA MET A 1 -42.78 -25.84 22.09
C MET A 1 -41.73 -24.86 22.58
N THR A 2 -40.46 -25.24 22.53
CA THR A 2 -39.34 -24.35 22.85
C THR A 2 -39.14 -23.37 21.70
N PRO A 3 -39.04 -22.05 21.94
CA PRO A 3 -38.76 -21.11 20.88
C PRO A 3 -37.35 -21.37 20.34
N GLN A 4 -37.23 -21.61 19.04
CA GLN A 4 -35.94 -21.63 18.37
C GLN A 4 -35.32 -20.23 18.52
N LEU A 5 -34.24 -20.15 19.30
CA LEU A 5 -33.40 -18.97 19.38
C LEU A 5 -32.91 -18.64 17.97
N SER A 6 -33.29 -17.46 17.49
CA SER A 6 -32.84 -16.85 16.24
C SER A 6 -31.35 -17.08 16.02
N SER A 7 -30.99 -17.50 14.80
CA SER A 7 -29.60 -17.73 14.40
C SER A 7 -28.72 -16.52 14.73
N PRO A 8 -27.44 -16.72 15.06
CA PRO A 8 -26.54 -15.61 15.37
C PRO A 8 -26.54 -14.62 14.18
N ASN A 9 -26.96 -13.38 14.46
CA ASN A 9 -27.05 -12.27 13.50
C ASN A 9 -25.93 -12.34 12.46
N SER A 10 -26.29 -12.61 11.19
CA SER A 10 -25.36 -12.76 10.06
C SER A 10 -24.37 -11.58 9.96
N PHE A 11 -24.78 -10.41 10.44
CA PHE A 11 -23.96 -9.20 10.57
C PHE A 11 -22.71 -9.39 11.44
N ARG A 12 -22.83 -10.06 12.60
CA ARG A 12 -21.67 -10.33 13.50
C ARG A 12 -20.66 -11.28 12.89
N LYS A 13 -21.06 -12.11 11.92
CA LYS A 13 -20.16 -13.05 11.25
C LYS A 13 -19.38 -12.39 10.11
N HIS A 14 -19.96 -11.39 9.44
CA HIS A 14 -19.39 -10.75 8.25
C HIS A 14 -18.95 -9.31 8.46
N TRP A 15 -18.98 -8.79 9.70
CA TRP A 15 -18.56 -7.42 10.00
C TRP A 15 -17.18 -7.04 9.43
N PRO A 16 -16.14 -7.92 9.40
CA PRO A 16 -14.84 -7.51 8.87
C PRO A 16 -14.90 -7.22 7.37
N LEU A 17 -15.75 -7.93 6.62
CA LEU A 17 -15.94 -7.71 5.19
C LEU A 17 -16.59 -6.34 4.94
N TYR A 18 -17.67 -6.04 5.66
CA TYR A 18 -18.36 -4.75 5.54
C TYR A 18 -17.48 -3.59 5.99
N ALA A 19 -16.73 -3.77 7.07
CA ALA A 19 -15.80 -2.75 7.57
C ALA A 19 -14.67 -2.51 6.57
N THR A 20 -14.08 -3.57 6.00
CA THR A 20 -13.04 -3.45 4.96
C THR A 20 -13.58 -2.76 3.71
N ALA A 21 -14.77 -3.15 3.23
CA ALA A 21 -15.40 -2.47 2.10
C ALA A 21 -15.66 -0.98 2.38
N GLY A 22 -16.04 -0.65 3.61
CA GLY A 22 -16.18 0.74 4.07
C GLY A 22 -14.87 1.53 4.03
N VAL A 23 -13.73 0.91 4.36
CA VAL A 23 -12.41 1.55 4.28
C VAL A 23 -12.03 1.87 2.84
N PHE A 24 -12.20 0.93 1.91
CA PHE A 24 -11.98 1.17 0.47
C PHE A 24 -12.86 2.31 -0.04
N LEU A 25 -14.15 2.28 0.31
CA LEU A 25 -15.09 3.31 -0.13
C LEU A 25 -14.71 4.68 0.42
N LEU A 26 -14.34 4.76 1.71
CA LEU A 26 -13.92 6.01 2.34
C LEU A 26 -12.66 6.58 1.70
N MET A 27 -11.66 5.73 1.44
CA MET A 27 -10.43 6.12 0.73
C MET A 27 -10.77 6.71 -0.64
N ILE A 28 -11.58 6.01 -1.45
CA ILE A 28 -11.99 6.49 -2.78
C ILE A 28 -12.71 7.84 -2.68
N ILE A 29 -13.64 8.00 -1.73
CA ILE A 29 -14.33 9.28 -1.52
C ILE A 29 -13.33 10.40 -1.23
N ILE A 30 -12.35 10.15 -0.36
CA ILE A 30 -11.34 11.16 -0.03
C ILE A 30 -10.47 11.47 -1.26
N LEU A 31 -10.05 10.47 -2.03
CA LEU A 31 -9.28 10.68 -3.26
C LEU A 31 -10.06 11.51 -4.30
N VAL A 32 -11.38 11.28 -4.42
CA VAL A 32 -12.26 12.15 -5.24
C VAL A 32 -12.24 13.59 -4.72
N LEU A 33 -12.35 13.79 -3.40
CA LEU A 33 -12.29 15.14 -2.80
C LEU A 33 -10.91 15.80 -2.96
N LEU A 34 -9.84 15.02 -3.06
CA LEU A 34 -8.48 15.47 -3.39
C LEU A 34 -8.27 15.67 -4.91
N GLY A 35 -9.31 15.53 -5.72
CA GLY A 35 -9.28 15.72 -7.17
C GLY A 35 -8.46 14.67 -7.92
N ARG A 36 -8.28 13.47 -7.35
CA ARG A 36 -7.58 12.37 -8.03
C ARG A 36 -8.42 11.87 -9.20
N ARG A 37 -7.75 11.43 -10.27
CA ARG A 37 -8.41 10.88 -11.45
C ARG A 37 -8.71 9.40 -11.24
N PRO A 38 -9.82 8.88 -11.80
CA PRO A 38 -10.14 7.46 -11.66
C PRO A 38 -9.17 6.56 -12.44
N PHE A 39 -8.66 7.04 -13.58
CA PHE A 39 -7.79 6.30 -14.51
C PHE A 39 -6.72 7.23 -15.08
N SER A 40 -5.68 6.64 -15.68
CA SER A 40 -4.59 7.36 -16.34
C SER A 40 -5.09 8.32 -17.42
N GLU A 41 -4.42 9.47 -17.56
CA GLU A 41 -4.74 10.48 -18.58
C GLU A 41 -4.50 9.99 -20.01
N SER A 42 -3.66 8.97 -20.18
CA SER A 42 -3.34 8.43 -21.50
C SER A 42 -4.49 7.64 -22.14
N GLY A 43 -5.53 7.32 -21.35
CA GLY A 43 -6.64 6.47 -21.78
C GLY A 43 -6.25 5.00 -21.95
N ARG A 44 -5.02 4.62 -21.61
CA ARG A 44 -4.57 3.23 -21.63
C ARG A 44 -4.89 2.54 -20.31
N PHE A 45 -5.19 1.25 -20.41
CA PHE A 45 -5.27 0.36 -19.26
C PHE A 45 -4.13 -0.66 -19.34
N LEU A 46 -3.25 -0.63 -18.34
CA LEU A 46 -2.16 -1.58 -18.16
C LEU A 46 -2.34 -2.26 -16.81
N LEU A 47 -2.26 -3.58 -16.82
CA LEU A 47 -2.24 -4.33 -15.56
C LEU A 47 -0.93 -4.09 -14.81
N TRP A 48 0.19 -3.96 -15.52
CA TRP A 48 1.52 -3.73 -14.96
C TRP A 48 2.31 -2.74 -15.82
N ILE A 49 2.97 -1.77 -15.18
CA ILE A 49 4.00 -0.92 -15.80
C ILE A 49 5.33 -1.17 -15.08
N GLY A 50 6.35 -1.62 -15.82
CA GLY A 50 7.67 -1.93 -15.22
C GLY A 50 8.64 -0.75 -15.19
N ASP A 51 8.38 0.27 -16.00
CA ASP A 51 9.22 1.47 -16.07
C ASP A 51 8.80 2.47 -14.99
N HIS A 52 9.50 2.46 -13.86
CA HIS A 52 9.23 3.34 -12.72
C HIS A 52 9.36 4.83 -13.05
N ASN A 53 10.14 5.21 -14.07
CA ASN A 53 10.30 6.61 -14.49
C ASN A 53 9.26 7.05 -15.53
N SER A 54 8.32 6.17 -15.89
CA SER A 54 7.25 6.50 -16.81
C SER A 54 6.21 7.41 -16.16
N ALA A 55 5.57 8.27 -16.98
CA ALA A 55 4.37 9.01 -16.57
C ALA A 55 3.16 8.10 -16.29
N GLU A 56 3.25 6.80 -16.61
CA GLU A 56 2.24 5.79 -16.29
C GLU A 56 2.44 5.14 -14.92
N THR A 57 3.60 5.32 -14.28
CA THR A 57 3.83 4.86 -12.89
C THR A 57 2.86 5.57 -11.96
N SER A 58 2.29 4.82 -11.03
CA SER A 58 1.21 5.24 -10.13
C SER A 58 -0.11 5.61 -10.84
N GLN A 59 -0.19 5.45 -12.16
CA GLN A 59 -1.42 5.72 -12.92
C GLN A 59 -2.15 4.44 -13.33
N GLN A 60 -1.45 3.31 -13.33
CA GLN A 60 -1.93 2.00 -13.81
C GLN A 60 -2.22 1.07 -12.62
N CYS A 61 -2.72 -0.15 -12.89
CA CYS A 61 -3.07 -1.07 -11.80
C CYS A 61 -1.88 -1.36 -10.88
N PHE A 62 -0.78 -1.88 -11.43
CA PHE A 62 0.37 -2.24 -10.63
C PHE A 62 1.65 -1.71 -11.25
N ASP A 63 2.62 -1.42 -10.39
CA ASP A 63 3.95 -0.97 -10.75
C ASP A 63 4.97 -1.45 -9.69
N PRO A 64 6.26 -1.11 -9.78
CA PRO A 64 7.25 -1.54 -8.80
C PRO A 64 6.92 -1.15 -7.34
N TYR A 65 6.20 -0.04 -7.11
CA TYR A 65 5.78 0.39 -5.78
C TYR A 65 4.63 -0.45 -5.23
N SER A 66 3.84 -1.13 -6.07
CA SER A 66 2.90 -2.14 -5.56
C SER A 66 3.59 -3.27 -4.76
N ILE A 67 4.88 -3.53 -5.02
CA ILE A 67 5.69 -4.43 -4.18
C ILE A 67 5.94 -3.82 -2.80
N THR A 68 6.19 -2.50 -2.69
CA THR A 68 6.34 -1.82 -1.40
C THR A 68 5.04 -1.78 -0.61
N HIS A 69 3.88 -1.63 -1.26
CA HIS A 69 2.57 -1.76 -0.59
C HIS A 69 2.33 -3.19 -0.09
N ALA A 70 2.74 -4.22 -0.84
CA ALA A 70 2.74 -5.58 -0.32
C ALA A 70 3.67 -5.73 0.92
N LEU A 71 4.82 -5.06 0.94
CA LEU A 71 5.69 -5.00 2.12
C LEU A 71 5.03 -4.31 3.31
N HIS A 72 4.26 -3.23 3.11
CA HIS A 72 3.48 -2.61 4.20
C HIS A 72 2.59 -3.65 4.89
N GLY A 73 1.83 -4.43 4.10
CA GLY A 73 0.98 -5.49 4.62
C GLY A 73 1.73 -6.55 5.42
N MET A 74 2.90 -6.98 4.92
CA MET A 74 3.76 -7.95 5.60
C MET A 74 4.34 -7.40 6.92
N ILE A 75 4.85 -6.17 6.88
CA ILE A 75 5.46 -5.49 8.04
C ILE A 75 4.40 -5.23 9.11
N LEU A 76 3.23 -4.68 8.74
CA LEU A 76 2.14 -4.39 9.66
C LEU A 76 1.59 -5.67 10.29
N TYR A 77 1.42 -6.74 9.52
CA TYR A 77 1.04 -8.04 10.09
C TYR A 77 2.06 -8.52 11.14
N GLY A 78 3.35 -8.51 10.79
CA GLY A 78 4.42 -8.89 11.71
C GLY A 78 4.42 -8.04 12.98
N PHE A 79 4.30 -6.72 12.83
CA PHE A 79 4.20 -5.76 13.93
C PHE A 79 3.02 -6.06 14.85
N PHE A 80 1.80 -6.22 14.31
CA PHE A 80 0.62 -6.48 15.14
C PHE A 80 0.65 -7.85 15.80
N VAL A 81 1.22 -8.88 15.16
CA VAL A 81 1.46 -10.19 15.78
C VAL A 81 2.38 -10.05 17.00
N LEU A 82 3.44 -9.25 16.89
CA LEU A 82 4.38 -8.98 17.99
C LEU A 82 3.74 -8.18 19.11
N VAL A 83 3.12 -7.03 18.80
CA VAL A 83 2.48 -6.14 19.80
C VAL A 83 1.33 -6.84 20.51
N SER A 84 0.47 -7.56 19.77
CA SER A 84 -0.64 -8.29 20.36
C SER A 84 -0.20 -9.55 21.12
N ARG A 85 1.09 -9.94 21.04
CA ARG A 85 1.60 -11.23 21.52
C ARG A 85 0.77 -12.40 21.02
N ARG A 86 0.37 -12.34 19.74
CA ARG A 86 -0.50 -13.30 19.04
C ARG A 86 -1.93 -13.43 19.61
N LYS A 87 -2.41 -12.46 20.39
CA LYS A 87 -3.76 -12.49 20.98
C LYS A 87 -4.85 -11.95 20.05
N TRP A 88 -4.49 -11.13 19.06
CA TRP A 88 -5.45 -10.56 18.13
C TRP A 88 -5.83 -11.55 17.03
N SER A 89 -7.09 -11.52 16.61
CA SER A 89 -7.56 -12.37 15.51
C SER A 89 -7.07 -11.83 14.16
N LEU A 90 -6.90 -12.71 13.18
CA LEU A 90 -6.51 -12.30 11.83
C LEU A 90 -7.45 -11.24 11.23
N PRO A 91 -8.79 -11.35 11.31
CA PRO A 91 -9.66 -10.32 10.76
C PRO A 91 -9.44 -8.93 11.38
N LEU A 92 -9.09 -8.86 12.67
CA LEU A 92 -8.76 -7.59 13.32
C LEU A 92 -7.44 -7.02 12.81
N ILE A 93 -6.39 -7.84 12.74
CA ILE A 93 -5.08 -7.41 12.21
C ILE A 93 -5.24 -6.94 10.77
N PHE A 94 -5.89 -7.74 9.93
CA PHE A 94 -6.14 -7.42 8.53
C PHE A 94 -6.91 -6.10 8.36
N PHE A 95 -7.98 -5.91 9.13
CA PHE A 95 -8.76 -4.68 9.09
C PHE A 95 -7.92 -3.44 9.49
N ILE A 96 -7.17 -3.51 10.59
CA ILE A 96 -6.34 -2.38 11.05
C ILE A 96 -5.20 -2.10 10.04
N THR A 97 -4.57 -3.15 9.50
CA THR A 97 -3.57 -3.01 8.43
C THR A 97 -4.12 -2.21 7.26
N LEU A 98 -5.32 -2.56 6.78
CA LEU A 98 -5.95 -1.84 5.67
C LEU A 98 -6.41 -0.42 6.02
N CYS A 99 -6.78 -0.15 7.28
CA CYS A 99 -7.03 1.22 7.73
C CYS A 99 -5.76 2.08 7.68
N ILE A 100 -4.61 1.51 8.07
CA ILE A 100 -3.33 2.21 8.03
C ILE A 100 -2.90 2.42 6.58
N GLU A 101 -3.05 1.41 5.72
CA GLU A 101 -2.75 1.53 4.30
C GLU A 101 -3.61 2.60 3.62
N ALA A 102 -4.93 2.58 3.85
CA ALA A 102 -5.82 3.60 3.29
C ALA A 102 -5.48 5.01 3.81
N ALA A 103 -5.02 5.13 5.06
CA ALA A 103 -4.52 6.40 5.58
C ALA A 103 -3.22 6.84 4.90
N TRP A 104 -2.33 5.89 4.58
CA TRP A 104 -1.14 6.13 3.79
C TRP A 104 -1.48 6.58 2.38
N GLU A 105 -2.34 5.87 1.65
CA GLU A 105 -2.82 6.24 0.30
C GLU A 105 -3.38 7.68 0.25
N VAL A 106 -4.19 8.04 1.24
CA VAL A 106 -4.74 9.40 1.36
C VAL A 106 -3.63 10.42 1.64
N ALA A 107 -2.66 10.08 2.51
CA ALA A 107 -1.55 10.96 2.84
C ALA A 107 -0.60 11.16 1.65
N GLU A 108 -0.25 10.07 0.96
CA GLU A 108 0.56 10.02 -0.25
C GLU A 108 -0.01 10.91 -1.35
N ASN A 109 -1.33 10.84 -1.53
CA ASN A 109 -2.07 11.65 -2.51
C ASN A 109 -2.41 13.07 -2.04
N SER A 110 -1.90 13.50 -0.87
CA SER A 110 -2.07 14.87 -0.41
C SER A 110 -1.13 15.84 -1.15
N PRO A 111 -1.50 17.12 -1.31
CA PRO A 111 -0.62 18.11 -1.92
C PRO A 111 0.73 18.23 -1.21
N PHE A 112 0.78 17.99 0.11
CA PHE A 112 2.02 18.04 0.88
C PHE A 112 2.99 16.94 0.46
N VAL A 113 2.55 15.68 0.44
CA VAL A 113 3.42 14.53 0.11
C VAL A 113 3.78 14.52 -1.37
N ILE A 114 2.83 14.78 -2.27
CA ILE A 114 3.11 14.88 -3.72
C ILE A 114 4.20 15.93 -4.00
N ASN A 115 4.08 17.12 -3.40
CA ASN A 115 5.09 18.17 -3.59
C ASN A 115 6.43 17.76 -2.96
N ARG A 116 6.42 17.03 -1.85
CA ARG A 116 7.63 16.53 -1.21
C ARG A 116 8.35 15.50 -2.10
N TYR A 117 7.65 14.53 -2.67
CA TYR A 117 8.23 13.59 -3.63
C TYR A 117 8.79 14.32 -4.85
N ARG A 118 8.01 15.20 -5.48
CA ARG A 118 8.46 15.96 -6.66
C ARG A 118 9.76 16.74 -6.43
N ASN A 119 9.92 17.33 -5.24
CA ASN A 119 11.08 18.16 -4.93
C ASN A 119 12.29 17.33 -4.45
N ALA A 120 12.04 16.21 -3.77
CA ALA A 120 13.07 15.50 -3.03
C ALA A 120 13.51 14.17 -3.62
N THR A 121 12.65 13.44 -4.33
CA THR A 121 12.99 12.14 -4.92
C THR A 121 13.24 12.26 -6.43
N MET A 122 13.46 11.12 -7.07
CA MET A 122 13.50 11.01 -8.55
C MET A 122 12.17 11.22 -9.24
N ALA A 123 11.07 11.37 -8.50
CA ALA A 123 9.71 11.36 -9.00
C ALA A 123 9.36 12.67 -9.77
N LEU A 124 10.18 13.00 -10.77
CA LEU A 124 10.03 14.12 -11.68
C LEU A 124 8.78 13.88 -12.52
N GLY A 125 7.73 14.66 -12.24
CA GLY A 125 6.43 14.49 -12.90
C GLY A 125 5.44 13.63 -12.13
N TYR A 126 5.77 13.19 -10.89
CA TYR A 126 4.76 12.58 -10.03
C TYR A 126 3.66 13.60 -9.70
N THR A 127 2.44 13.19 -9.98
CA THR A 127 1.25 14.03 -9.81
C THR A 127 0.29 13.47 -8.77
N GLY A 128 0.67 12.41 -8.06
CA GLY A 128 -0.23 11.58 -7.27
C GLY A 128 -0.72 10.38 -8.07
N ASP A 129 -1.37 9.46 -7.39
CA ASP A 129 -1.86 8.22 -7.94
C ASP A 129 -3.25 8.41 -8.56
N THR A 130 -3.60 7.51 -9.48
CA THR A 130 -5.01 7.35 -9.85
C THR A 130 -5.75 6.56 -8.78
N MET A 131 -7.07 6.74 -8.68
CA MET A 131 -7.88 5.91 -7.77
C MET A 131 -7.77 4.42 -8.10
N LEU A 132 -7.58 4.06 -9.37
CA LEU A 132 -7.31 2.67 -9.78
C LEU A 132 -6.03 2.14 -9.12
N ASN A 133 -4.94 2.91 -9.20
CA ASN A 133 -3.65 2.53 -8.61
C ASN A 133 -3.77 2.37 -7.09
N SER A 134 -4.29 3.38 -6.38
CA SER A 134 -4.51 3.29 -4.92
C SER A 134 -5.37 2.11 -4.48
N VAL A 135 -6.38 1.73 -5.27
CA VAL A 135 -7.18 0.51 -5.01
C VAL A 135 -6.35 -0.75 -5.18
N CYS A 136 -5.51 -0.80 -6.22
CA CYS A 136 -4.60 -1.91 -6.47
C CYS A 136 -3.47 -1.98 -5.42
N ASP A 137 -2.99 -0.87 -4.89
CA ASP A 137 -1.99 -0.82 -3.83
C ASP A 137 -2.57 -1.27 -2.49
N MET A 138 -3.81 -0.88 -2.18
CA MET A 138 -4.60 -1.49 -1.11
C MET A 138 -4.76 -3.02 -1.26
N ILE A 139 -4.97 -3.51 -2.47
CA ILE A 139 -5.03 -4.96 -2.75
C ILE A 139 -3.64 -5.59 -2.52
N SER A 140 -2.56 -4.95 -2.96
CA SER A 140 -1.19 -5.41 -2.74
C SER A 140 -0.87 -5.53 -1.26
N CYS A 141 -1.23 -4.52 -0.45
CA CYS A 141 -1.09 -4.56 1.01
C CYS A 141 -1.94 -5.68 1.65
N ALA A 142 -3.19 -5.86 1.22
CA ALA A 142 -4.02 -6.96 1.67
C ALA A 142 -3.36 -8.33 1.38
N LEU A 143 -2.84 -8.53 0.17
CA LEU A 143 -2.15 -9.75 -0.22
C LEU A 143 -0.87 -9.96 0.59
N GLY A 144 -0.09 -8.90 0.84
CA GLY A 144 1.08 -8.94 1.70
C GLY A 144 0.76 -9.37 3.13
N CYS A 145 -0.30 -8.83 3.73
CA CYS A 145 -0.77 -9.22 5.05
C CYS A 145 -1.17 -10.71 5.09
N LEU A 146 -1.91 -11.19 4.09
CA LEU A 146 -2.34 -12.59 4.02
C LEU A 146 -1.17 -13.55 3.76
N LEU A 147 -0.20 -13.12 2.95
CA LEU A 147 1.02 -13.86 2.68
C LEU A 147 1.84 -14.02 3.97
N ALA A 148 2.07 -12.92 4.71
CA ALA A 148 2.79 -12.97 5.98
C ALA A 148 2.08 -13.83 7.05
N TRP A 149 0.75 -13.91 7.02
CA TRP A 149 -0.01 -14.82 7.87
C TRP A 149 0.24 -16.31 7.54
N ARG A 150 0.45 -16.63 6.27
CA ARG A 150 0.65 -18.02 5.79
C ARG A 150 2.07 -18.50 5.94
N LEU A 151 3.03 -17.60 5.79
CA LEU A 151 4.44 -17.95 5.80
C LEU A 151 4.99 -18.17 7.20
N LYS A 152 6.10 -18.90 7.28
CA LYS A 152 6.95 -18.90 8.48
C LYS A 152 7.56 -17.50 8.62
N TRP A 153 7.71 -17.01 9.85
CA TRP A 153 8.19 -15.65 10.11
C TRP A 153 9.53 -15.32 9.41
N TRP A 154 10.45 -16.28 9.30
CA TRP A 154 11.74 -16.09 8.63
C TRP A 154 11.60 -15.95 7.10
N LEU A 155 10.58 -16.59 6.49
CA LEU A 155 10.28 -16.41 5.07
C LEU A 155 9.74 -15.00 4.82
N SER A 156 8.90 -14.48 5.71
CA SER A 156 8.43 -13.09 5.61
C SER A 156 9.58 -12.09 5.69
N ILE A 157 10.54 -12.32 6.59
CA ILE A 157 11.76 -11.49 6.68
C ILE A 157 12.61 -11.62 5.42
N ALA A 158 12.84 -12.85 4.94
CA ALA A 158 13.63 -13.08 3.73
C ALA A 158 13.01 -12.41 2.50
N LEU A 159 11.67 -12.47 2.35
CA LEU A 159 10.95 -11.76 1.30
C LEU A 159 11.05 -10.25 1.46
N ALA A 160 10.90 -9.72 2.67
CA ALA A 160 11.01 -8.28 2.90
C ALA A 160 12.39 -7.74 2.51
N ILE A 161 13.46 -8.38 3.01
CA ILE A 161 14.84 -8.00 2.69
C ILE A 161 15.12 -8.22 1.19
N GLY A 162 14.66 -9.34 0.63
CA GLY A 162 14.83 -9.66 -0.78
C GLY A 162 14.18 -8.63 -1.69
N SER A 163 12.94 -8.21 -1.40
CA SER A 163 12.23 -7.17 -2.15
C SER A 163 12.93 -5.81 -2.04
N GLU A 164 13.38 -5.41 -0.85
CA GLU A 164 14.12 -4.15 -0.67
C GLU A 164 15.42 -4.11 -1.49
N ILE A 165 16.17 -5.20 -1.50
CA ILE A 165 17.41 -5.32 -2.31
C ILE A 165 17.06 -5.33 -3.80
N LEU A 166 16.06 -6.12 -4.20
CA LEU A 166 15.66 -6.27 -5.59
C LEU A 166 15.22 -4.92 -6.19
N LEU A 167 14.37 -4.18 -5.49
CA LEU A 167 13.91 -2.86 -5.92
C LEU A 167 15.08 -1.88 -5.99
N ALA A 168 15.94 -1.83 -4.97
CA ALA A 168 17.12 -0.97 -4.99
C ALA A 168 18.04 -1.26 -6.20
N LEU A 169 18.16 -2.53 -6.61
CA LEU A 169 18.98 -2.88 -7.77
C LEU A 169 18.31 -2.58 -9.11
N ILE A 170 16.99 -2.80 -9.23
CA ILE A 170 16.26 -2.69 -10.51
C ILE A 170 15.82 -1.26 -10.78
N ILE A 171 15.22 -0.60 -9.78
CA ILE A 171 14.61 0.73 -9.94
C ILE A 171 15.38 1.83 -9.20
N ARG A 172 16.50 1.49 -8.55
CA ARG A 172 17.29 2.42 -7.74
C ARG A 172 16.45 3.17 -6.70
N ASP A 173 15.42 2.51 -6.19
CA ASP A 173 14.55 2.99 -5.13
C ASP A 173 13.96 1.77 -4.42
N ASN A 174 13.46 1.93 -3.20
CA ASN A 174 12.74 0.90 -2.45
C ASN A 174 11.96 1.57 -1.29
N LEU A 175 11.27 0.80 -0.46
CA LEU A 175 10.49 1.38 0.63
C LEU A 175 11.39 2.16 1.61
N THR A 176 12.53 1.61 1.98
CA THR A 176 13.45 2.26 2.94
C THR A 176 13.97 3.59 2.41
N LEU A 177 14.46 3.62 1.17
CA LEU A 177 14.99 4.83 0.53
C LEU A 177 13.88 5.85 0.33
N ASN A 178 12.70 5.42 -0.09
CA ASN A 178 11.54 6.28 -0.25
C ASN A 178 11.16 6.98 1.08
N VAL A 179 11.04 6.22 2.18
CA VAL A 179 10.74 6.77 3.52
C VAL A 179 11.84 7.72 4.00
N ILE A 180 13.12 7.36 3.83
CA ILE A 180 14.25 8.23 4.17
C ILE A 180 14.12 9.54 3.39
N MET A 181 13.97 9.48 2.08
CA MET A 181 13.94 10.66 1.23
C MET A 181 12.71 11.54 1.49
N LEU A 182 11.57 10.95 1.84
CA LEU A 182 10.35 11.66 2.22
C LEU A 182 10.50 12.44 3.53
N LEU A 183 11.21 11.89 4.52
CA LEU A 183 11.39 12.53 5.83
C LEU A 183 12.63 13.43 5.87
N PHE A 184 13.76 12.89 5.43
CA PHE A 184 15.10 13.48 5.48
C PHE A 184 15.75 13.36 4.09
N PRO A 185 15.56 14.35 3.20
CA PRO A 185 16.08 14.26 1.86
C PRO A 185 17.61 14.35 1.89
N ILE A 186 18.29 13.38 1.28
CA ILE A 186 19.75 13.30 1.24
C ILE A 186 20.21 13.35 -0.21
N ASP A 187 21.02 14.35 -0.55
CA ASP A 187 21.47 14.58 -1.92
C ASP A 187 22.22 13.38 -2.51
N ALA A 188 23.05 12.72 -1.71
CA ALA A 188 23.79 11.53 -2.14
C ALA A 188 22.85 10.38 -2.55
N ILE A 189 21.73 10.18 -1.83
CA ILE A 189 20.71 9.20 -2.21
C ILE A 189 20.05 9.67 -3.50
N LYS A 190 19.59 10.93 -3.58
CA LYS A 190 18.94 11.47 -4.78
C LYS A 190 19.77 11.26 -6.06
N GLN A 191 21.07 11.56 -6.01
CA GLN A 191 21.97 11.38 -7.15
C GLN A 191 22.14 9.91 -7.53
N TRP A 192 22.29 9.03 -6.54
CA TRP A 192 22.38 7.60 -6.81
C TRP A 192 21.10 7.05 -7.44
N GLN A 193 19.94 7.49 -6.94
CA GLN A 193 18.65 7.12 -7.49
C GLN A 193 18.61 7.54 -8.97
N LEU A 194 18.89 8.83 -9.29
CA LEU A 194 18.90 9.38 -10.66
C LEU A 194 19.90 8.71 -11.61
N GLY A 195 20.84 7.96 -11.05
CA GLY A 195 21.76 7.11 -11.79
C GLY A 195 23.18 7.61 -11.90
N GLY A 196 23.56 8.59 -11.08
CA GLY A 196 24.86 9.26 -11.09
C GLY A 196 24.80 10.62 -11.75
#